data_AF-A0A6H1ZDD2-F1
#
_entry.id   AF-A0A6H1ZDD2-F1
#
_cell.length_a   1.000
_cell.length_b   1.000
_cell.length_c   1.000
_cell.angle_alpha   90.00
_cell.angle_beta   90.00
_cell.angle_gamma   90.00
#
_symmetry.space_group_name_H-M   'P 1'
#
loop_
_entity.id
_entity.type
_entity.pdbx_description
1 polymer ?
#
loop_
_entity_poly.entity_id
_entity_poly.type
_entity_poly.pdbx_seq_one_letter_code
_entity_poly.pdbx_strand_id
1 'polypeptide(L)'
;MSVSVTMNDKRLRELIKNIPTGEVVRVLHDGVNYGIYQEFGTSRMAAHPFITPAIEHIRPAFEKGLKQIKNLEMAEDFVDKLAHDAEAVAKASAPFLTGALRNSIKVSKPEDF
;
A
#
# COMPACT_ATOMS: atom_id res chain seq x y z
N MET A 1 52.97 -5.69 12.09
CA MET A 1 52.78 -4.91 10.84
C MET A 1 51.27 -4.78 10.64
N SER A 2 50.70 -3.59 10.80
CA SER A 2 49.24 -3.39 10.73
C SER A 2 48.92 -2.35 9.67
N VAL A 3 48.04 -2.72 8.74
CA VAL A 3 47.49 -1.82 7.73
C VAL A 3 46.08 -1.48 8.16
N SER A 4 45.84 -0.19 8.42
CA SER A 4 44.50 0.34 8.67
C SER A 4 43.93 0.85 7.36
N VAL A 5 42.85 0.22 6.89
CA VAL A 5 42.09 0.68 5.71
C VAL A 5 41.01 1.63 6.20
N THR A 6 41.16 2.91 5.90
CA THR A 6 40.16 3.94 6.21
C THR A 6 39.24 4.11 5.01
N MET A 7 38.02 3.62 5.11
CA MET A 7 37.00 3.79 4.06
C MET A 7 36.42 5.20 4.17
N ASN A 8 36.55 6.00 3.11
CA ASN A 8 36.09 7.39 3.08
C ASN A 8 34.54 7.44 3.09
N ASP A 9 33.95 7.85 4.21
CA ASP A 9 32.50 7.83 4.41
C ASP A 9 31.74 8.88 3.56
N LYS A 10 32.44 9.86 2.96
CA LYS A 10 31.78 10.96 2.23
C LYS A 10 30.87 10.44 1.12
N ARG A 11 31.35 9.47 0.36
CA ARG A 11 30.60 8.88 -0.75
C ARG A 11 29.41 8.08 -0.26
N LEU A 12 29.53 7.44 0.91
CA LEU A 12 28.42 6.73 1.55
C LEU A 12 27.35 7.72 2.07
N ARG A 13 27.76 8.84 2.67
CA ARG A 13 26.84 9.90 3.13
C ARG A 13 26.15 10.63 1.98
N GLU A 14 26.83 10.87 0.86
CA GLU A 14 26.23 11.43 -0.35
C GLU A 14 25.19 10.49 -0.97
N LEU A 15 25.50 9.18 -1.02
CA LEU A 15 24.53 8.18 -1.48
C LEU A 15 23.31 8.12 -0.57
N ILE A 16 23.47 8.14 0.76
CA ILE A 16 22.36 8.14 1.70
C ILE A 16 21.51 9.42 1.58
N LYS A 17 22.12 10.59 1.33
CA LYS A 17 21.40 11.85 1.11
C LYS A 17 20.60 11.91 -0.18
N ASN A 18 21.03 11.18 -1.21
CA ASN A 18 20.38 11.14 -2.52
C ASN A 18 19.40 9.96 -2.66
N ILE A 19 19.23 9.14 -1.63
CA ILE A 19 18.07 8.25 -1.54
C ILE A 19 16.90 9.19 -1.25
N PRO A 20 15.98 9.44 -2.20
CA PRO A 20 14.71 10.08 -1.86
C PRO A 20 14.14 9.24 -0.73
N THR A 21 13.73 9.87 0.37
CA THR A 21 13.21 9.17 1.56
C THR A 21 12.17 8.15 1.11
N GLY A 22 12.61 6.89 0.99
CA GLY A 22 12.14 5.96 -0.06
C GLY A 22 10.92 5.18 0.36
N GLU A 23 9.96 5.87 0.96
CA GLU A 23 8.70 5.28 1.38
C GLU A 23 7.77 5.22 0.18
N VAL A 24 7.75 4.08 -0.49
CA VAL A 24 6.75 3.79 -1.51
C VAL A 24 5.43 3.53 -0.79
N VAL A 25 4.58 4.56 -0.73
CA VAL A 25 3.26 4.49 -0.10
C VAL A 25 2.18 4.56 -1.16
N ARG A 26 1.15 3.74 -1.01
CA ARG A 26 -0.09 3.77 -1.79
C ARG A 26 -1.27 3.75 -0.84
N VAL A 27 -2.22 4.66 -1.06
CA VAL A 27 -3.40 4.82 -0.21
C VAL A 27 -4.58 4.19 -0.92
N LEU A 28 -5.16 3.16 -0.30
CA LEU A 28 -6.42 2.57 -0.73
C LEU A 28 -7.56 3.26 0.01
N HIS A 29 -8.51 3.81 -0.73
CA HIS A 29 -9.61 4.54 -0.14
C HIS A 29 -10.90 4.43 -0.95
N ASP A 30 -12.03 4.74 -0.31
CA ASP A 30 -13.31 4.93 -0.97
C ASP A 30 -13.51 6.41 -1.35
N GLY A 31 -14.43 6.66 -2.27
CA GLY A 31 -14.77 8.01 -2.73
C GLY A 31 -16.18 8.43 -2.32
N VAL A 32 -16.79 7.73 -1.35
CA VAL A 32 -18.17 7.97 -0.92
C VAL A 32 -18.24 8.16 0.59
N ASN A 33 -18.99 9.17 1.03
CA ASN A 33 -19.08 9.50 2.46
C ASN A 33 -19.65 8.37 3.33
N TYR A 34 -20.42 7.45 2.75
CA TYR A 34 -21.08 6.39 3.49
C TYR A 34 -20.27 5.09 3.60
N GLY A 35 -19.12 4.95 2.93
CA GLY A 35 -18.36 3.70 2.98
C GLY A 35 -17.72 3.44 4.35
N ILE A 36 -17.44 4.47 5.14
CA ILE A 36 -17.06 4.31 6.56
C ILE A 36 -18.16 3.58 7.37
N TYR A 37 -19.42 3.93 7.16
CA TYR A 37 -20.55 3.28 7.82
C TYR A 37 -20.75 1.85 7.30
N GLN A 38 -20.34 1.58 6.07
CA GLN A 38 -20.37 0.25 5.48
C GLN A 38 -19.27 -0.64 6.09
N GLU A 39 -18.04 -0.14 6.23
CA GLU A 39 -16.91 -0.90 6.78
C GLU A 39 -17.13 -1.26 8.26
N PHE A 40 -17.57 -0.29 9.07
CA PHE A 40 -17.66 -0.44 10.53
C PHE A 40 -19.09 -0.70 11.07
N GLY A 41 -20.11 -0.51 10.25
CA GLY A 41 -21.50 -0.60 10.67
C GLY A 41 -22.01 0.65 11.40
N THR A 42 -23.28 0.62 11.77
CA THR A 42 -23.97 1.68 12.51
C THR A 42 -24.88 1.08 13.58
N SER A 43 -25.54 1.91 14.40
CA SER A 43 -26.55 1.43 15.35
C SER A 43 -27.73 0.69 14.71
N ARG A 44 -27.95 0.86 13.40
CA ARG A 44 -29.09 0.28 12.66
C ARG A 44 -28.68 -0.76 11.61
N MET A 45 -27.38 -0.97 11.38
CA MET A 45 -26.87 -1.86 10.33
C MET A 45 -25.56 -2.50 10.79
N ALA A 46 -25.41 -3.81 10.61
CA ALA A 46 -24.16 -4.51 10.89
C ALA A 46 -23.01 -4.04 9.99
N ALA A 47 -21.77 -4.27 10.44
CA ALA A 47 -20.58 -4.00 9.65
C ALA A 47 -20.51 -4.93 8.42
N HIS A 48 -20.14 -4.35 7.28
CA HIS A 48 -19.87 -5.04 6.02
C HIS A 48 -18.46 -4.68 5.54
N PRO A 49 -17.42 -5.17 6.22
CA PRO A 49 -16.04 -4.83 5.93
C PRO A 49 -15.62 -5.34 4.55
N PHE A 50 -14.91 -4.49 3.81
CA PHE A 50 -14.40 -4.75 2.47
C PHE A 50 -12.94 -4.33 2.31
N ILE A 51 -12.46 -3.32 3.05
CA ILE A 51 -11.04 -2.90 3.02
C ILE A 51 -10.19 -3.85 3.85
N THR A 52 -10.57 -4.07 5.11
CA THR A 52 -9.84 -4.95 6.03
C THR A 52 -9.61 -6.35 5.44
N PRO A 53 -10.64 -7.07 4.94
CA PRO A 53 -10.43 -8.38 4.33
C PRO A 53 -9.59 -8.34 3.05
N ALA A 54 -9.60 -7.23 2.29
CA ALA A 54 -8.76 -7.09 1.11
C ALA A 54 -7.28 -7.03 1.47
N ILE A 55 -6.91 -6.25 2.49
CA ILE A 55 -5.52 -6.17 2.97
C ILE A 55 -5.06 -7.52 3.52
N GLU A 56 -5.91 -8.19 4.29
CA GLU A 56 -5.64 -9.51 4.85
C GLU A 56 -5.40 -10.57 3.76
N HIS A 57 -6.12 -10.48 2.65
CA HIS A 57 -5.95 -11.36 1.49
C HIS A 57 -4.57 -11.22 0.85
N ILE A 58 -4.01 -10.01 0.87
CA ILE A 58 -2.76 -9.66 0.17
C ILE A 58 -1.54 -9.82 1.05
N ARG A 59 -1.69 -9.68 2.37
CA ARG A 59 -0.61 -9.89 3.35
C ARG A 59 0.34 -11.04 3.01
N PRO A 60 -0.11 -12.26 2.69
CA PRO A 60 0.82 -13.35 2.37
C PRO A 60 1.64 -13.12 1.10
N ALA A 61 1.10 -12.44 0.10
CA ALA A 61 1.84 -12.07 -1.11
C ALA A 61 2.86 -10.96 -0.82
N PHE A 62 2.47 -9.96 -0.01
CA PHE A 62 3.34 -8.91 0.47
C PHE A 62 4.56 -9.46 1.23
N GLU A 63 4.34 -10.30 2.23
CA GLU A 63 5.42 -10.90 3.04
C GLU A 63 6.41 -11.73 2.20
N LYS A 64 5.91 -12.42 1.17
CA LYS A 64 6.75 -13.21 0.27
C LYS A 64 7.55 -12.32 -0.67
N GLY A 65 6.92 -11.31 -1.28
CA GLY A 65 7.58 -10.42 -2.21
C GLY A 65 8.57 -9.49 -1.53
N LEU A 66 8.31 -9.04 -0.29
CA LEU A 66 9.24 -8.23 0.49
C LEU A 66 10.62 -8.90 0.63
N LYS A 67 10.66 -10.22 0.77
CA LYS A 67 11.92 -11.00 0.86
C LYS A 67 12.69 -11.07 -0.47
N GLN A 68 12.04 -10.75 -1.59
CA GLN A 68 12.58 -10.88 -2.94
C GLN A 68 13.02 -9.53 -3.55
N ILE A 69 12.62 -8.41 -2.96
CA ILE A 69 12.98 -7.06 -3.41
C ILE A 69 14.48 -6.83 -3.18
N LYS A 70 15.18 -6.40 -4.23
CA LYS A 70 16.64 -6.14 -4.21
C LYS A 70 17.01 -4.69 -4.48
N ASN A 71 16.13 -3.92 -5.10
CA ASN A 71 16.34 -2.53 -5.47
C ASN A 71 15.03 -1.73 -5.33
N LEU A 72 15.14 -0.40 -5.40
CA LEU A 72 14.02 0.52 -5.16
C LEU A 72 12.98 0.49 -6.29
N GLU A 73 13.43 0.40 -7.55
CA GLU A 73 12.54 0.31 -8.72
C GLU A 73 11.61 -0.91 -8.65
N MET A 74 12.14 -2.09 -8.29
CA MET A 74 11.33 -3.29 -8.09
C MET A 74 10.40 -3.16 -6.88
N ALA A 75 10.78 -2.39 -5.87
CA ALA A 75 9.92 -2.11 -4.73
C ALA A 75 8.71 -1.26 -5.15
N GLU A 76 8.93 -0.24 -5.98
CA GLU A 76 7.86 0.61 -6.52
C GLU A 76 6.85 -0.20 -7.33
N ASP A 77 7.31 -0.93 -8.35
CA ASP A 77 6.43 -1.76 -9.20
C ASP A 77 5.67 -2.82 -8.39
N PHE A 78 6.33 -3.40 -7.38
CA PHE A 78 5.72 -4.40 -6.52
C PHE A 78 4.62 -3.81 -5.63
N VAL A 79 4.87 -2.67 -5.00
CA VAL A 79 3.89 -1.98 -4.17
C VAL A 79 2.72 -1.50 -5.02
N ASP A 80 2.97 -0.97 -6.22
CA ASP A 80 1.92 -0.58 -7.16
C ASP A 80 1.01 -1.75 -7.53
N LYS A 81 1.61 -2.89 -7.89
CA LYS A 81 0.86 -4.10 -8.20
C LYS A 81 0.01 -4.55 -7.01
N LEU A 82 0.59 -4.63 -5.82
CA LEU A 82 -0.14 -5.07 -4.63
C LEU A 82 -1.28 -4.12 -4.26
N ALA A 83 -1.08 -2.81 -4.43
CA ALA A 83 -2.12 -1.83 -4.17
C ALA A 83 -3.31 -2.04 -5.13
N HIS A 84 -3.05 -2.27 -6.42
CA HIS A 84 -4.11 -2.56 -7.39
C HIS A 84 -4.76 -3.93 -7.19
N ASP A 85 -4.01 -4.94 -6.75
CA ASP A 85 -4.59 -6.21 -6.31
C ASP A 85 -5.53 -5.99 -5.11
N ALA A 86 -5.19 -5.05 -4.21
CA ALA A 86 -6.03 -4.69 -3.05
C ALA A 86 -7.32 -4.01 -3.46
N GLU A 87 -7.20 -3.08 -4.40
CA GLU A 87 -8.33 -2.41 -5.01
C GLU A 87 -9.29 -3.44 -5.63
N ALA A 88 -8.77 -4.42 -6.36
CA ALA A 88 -9.58 -5.45 -7.01
C ALA A 88 -10.35 -6.31 -5.98
N VAL A 89 -9.66 -6.75 -4.91
CA VAL A 89 -10.29 -7.55 -3.85
C VAL A 89 -11.30 -6.73 -3.04
N ALA A 90 -10.99 -5.47 -2.75
CA ALA A 90 -11.90 -4.56 -2.06
C ALA A 90 -13.16 -4.31 -2.89
N LYS A 91 -13.03 -4.10 -4.20
CA LYS A 91 -14.16 -3.96 -5.14
C LYS A 91 -15.02 -5.22 -5.21
N ALA A 92 -14.40 -6.40 -5.19
CA ALA A 92 -15.12 -7.67 -5.21
C ALA A 92 -15.92 -7.91 -3.92
N SER A 93 -15.35 -7.52 -2.77
CA SER A 93 -15.94 -7.70 -1.44
C SER A 93 -16.99 -6.63 -1.11
N ALA A 94 -16.90 -5.46 -1.73
CA ALA A 94 -17.81 -4.35 -1.46
C ALA A 94 -19.27 -4.69 -1.86
N PRO A 95 -20.26 -4.33 -1.02
CA PRO A 95 -21.67 -4.61 -1.28
C PRO A 95 -22.18 -4.00 -2.59
N PHE A 96 -23.03 -4.75 -3.30
CA PHE A 96 -23.63 -4.33 -4.56
C PHE A 96 -25.03 -3.77 -4.33
N LEU A 97 -25.12 -2.47 -4.07
CA LEU A 97 -26.39 -1.74 -4.07
C LEU A 97 -26.59 -1.01 -5.41
N THR A 98 -25.80 0.03 -5.68
CA THR A 98 -25.89 0.86 -6.90
C THR A 98 -24.60 0.89 -7.72
N GLY A 99 -23.58 0.12 -7.31
CA GLY A 99 -22.24 0.15 -7.91
C GLY A 99 -21.41 1.39 -7.56
N ALA A 100 -22.00 2.44 -6.98
CA ALA A 100 -21.30 3.69 -6.65
C ALA A 100 -20.12 3.47 -5.69
N LEU A 101 -20.31 2.70 -4.62
CA LEU A 101 -19.23 2.33 -3.68
C LEU A 101 -18.09 1.61 -4.41
N ARG A 102 -18.39 0.56 -5.18
CA ARG A 102 -17.39 -0.21 -5.93
C ARG A 102 -16.59 0.66 -6.90
N ASN A 103 -17.26 1.54 -7.64
CA ASN A 103 -16.60 2.41 -8.61
C ASN A 103 -15.77 3.51 -7.96
N SER A 104 -16.05 3.83 -6.69
CA SER A 104 -15.32 4.87 -5.94
C SER A 104 -14.05 4.38 -5.26
N ILE A 105 -13.88 3.06 -5.09
CA ILE A 105 -12.68 2.48 -4.49
C ILE A 105 -11.52 2.66 -5.47
N LYS A 106 -10.46 3.31 -5.02
CA LYS A 106 -9.29 3.61 -5.84
C LYS A 106 -8.01 3.62 -5.01
N VAL A 107 -6.90 3.42 -5.69
CA VAL A 107 -5.56 3.61 -5.16
C VAL A 107 -5.04 4.96 -5.62
N SER A 108 -4.50 5.74 -4.68
CA SER A 108 -3.84 7.01 -4.95
C SER A 108 -2.46 7.03 -4.29
N LYS A 109 -1.61 7.96 -4.76
CA LYS A 109 -0.43 8.36 -4.00
C LYS A 109 -0.86 9.27 -2.84
N PRO A 110 -0.10 9.34 -1.74
CA PRO A 110 -0.43 10.20 -0.62
C PRO A 110 -0.61 11.68 -0.99
N GLU A 111 0.11 12.15 -2.02
CA GLU A 111 -0.01 13.51 -2.56
C GLU A 111 -1.33 13.77 -3.32
N ASP A 112 -2.01 12.72 -3.79
CA ASP A 112 -3.23 12.80 -4.60
C ASP A 112 -4.52 12.50 -3.79
N PHE A 113 -4.38 12.20 -2.49
CA PHE A 113 -5.48 11.86 -1.59
C PHE A 113 -6.15 13.09 -0.97
#